data_AF-A0A0Q7WW45-F1
#
_entry.id   AF-A0A0Q7WW45-F1
#
_cell.length_a   1.000
_cell.length_b   1.000
_cell.length_c   1.000
_cell.angle_alpha   90.00
_cell.angle_beta   90.00
_cell.angle_gamma   90.00
#
_symmetry.space_group_name_H-M   'P 1'
#
loop_
_entity.id
_entity.type
_entity.pdbx_description
1 polymer ?
#
loop_
_entity_poly.entity_id
_entity_poly.type
_entity_poly.pdbx_seq_one_letter_code
_entity_poly.pdbx_strand_id
1 'polypeptide(L)'
;MARTTKETAEPASAPIFTPAPAAKAQATRSRIIALVLWAVAIALELVAIFWLLRPSFDELAASHGFPQWRWWTLLGFIAVIGLLAIIGSQLWKSANRHDPASRNEPVRFFIQNQLGAFIALLAFLPLIILIFTNKDMNQQQKGIAGAAGIVVALAAVALGIDFKPLSQEQAVVESQVVTQLVGEDHVWWSAGGNVVHLCEGASDLQNAKTQLSNGPIADALAQGKQGITLKLDTELAQCGLPVPANLADIEQWVRTARGEQPAA
;
A
#
# COMPACT_ATOMS: atom_id res chain seq x y z
N MET A 1 2.21 -57.32 -24.47
CA MET A 1 2.65 -56.05 -23.84
C MET A 1 1.67 -54.97 -24.24
N ALA A 2 0.72 -54.62 -23.38
CA ALA A 2 -0.22 -53.53 -23.62
C ALA A 2 0.39 -52.25 -23.04
N ARG A 3 0.61 -51.24 -23.90
CA ARG A 3 1.03 -49.90 -23.48
C ARG A 3 -0.21 -49.15 -22.99
N THR A 4 -0.28 -48.91 -21.70
CA THR A 4 -1.27 -48.00 -21.10
C THR A 4 -0.87 -46.58 -21.44
N THR A 5 -1.68 -45.90 -22.26
CA THR A 5 -1.59 -44.45 -22.49
C THR A 5 -1.92 -43.72 -21.20
N LYS A 6 -0.94 -42.97 -20.68
CA LYS A 6 -1.08 -42.08 -19.53
C LYS A 6 -1.83 -40.84 -20.00
N GLU A 7 -3.11 -40.77 -19.70
CA GLU A 7 -3.93 -39.57 -19.87
C GLU A 7 -3.30 -38.46 -19.03
N THR A 8 -2.73 -37.46 -19.71
CA THR A 8 -2.13 -36.30 -19.05
C THR A 8 -3.28 -35.37 -18.73
N ALA A 9 -3.75 -35.40 -17.48
CA ALA A 9 -4.70 -34.42 -16.98
C ALA A 9 -4.08 -33.03 -17.16
N GLU A 10 -4.77 -32.19 -17.93
CA GLU A 10 -4.53 -30.77 -18.06
C GLU A 10 -4.54 -30.14 -16.65
N PRO A 11 -3.55 -29.31 -16.28
CA PRO A 11 -3.57 -28.69 -14.96
C PRO A 11 -4.79 -27.77 -14.89
N ALA A 12 -5.74 -28.10 -14.03
CA ALA A 12 -6.89 -27.25 -13.73
C ALA A 12 -6.37 -25.82 -13.47
N SER A 13 -6.82 -24.87 -14.30
CA SER A 13 -6.45 -23.46 -14.16
C SER A 13 -6.69 -23.03 -12.72
N ALA A 14 -5.63 -22.59 -12.02
CA ALA A 14 -5.75 -22.15 -10.63
C ALA A 14 -6.85 -21.07 -10.53
N PRO A 15 -7.73 -21.10 -9.52
CA PRO A 15 -8.79 -20.12 -9.38
C PRO A 15 -8.19 -18.71 -9.36
N ILE A 16 -8.68 -17.85 -10.26
CA ILE A 16 -8.19 -16.47 -10.43
C ILE A 16 -9.03 -15.57 -9.53
N PHE A 17 -8.38 -14.79 -8.66
CA PHE A 17 -9.05 -13.74 -7.91
C PHE A 17 -9.66 -12.74 -8.88
N THR A 18 -10.99 -12.59 -8.85
CA THR A 18 -11.68 -11.53 -9.58
C THR A 18 -12.35 -10.61 -8.59
N PRO A 19 -11.96 -9.33 -8.50
CA PRO A 19 -12.59 -8.40 -7.58
C PRO A 19 -14.05 -8.20 -7.95
N ALA A 20 -14.91 -8.05 -6.93
CA ALA A 20 -16.30 -7.68 -7.14
C ALA A 20 -16.41 -6.36 -7.94
N PRO A 21 -17.45 -6.17 -8.78
CA PRO A 21 -17.58 -4.98 -9.61
C PRO A 21 -17.51 -3.66 -8.82
N ALA A 22 -18.11 -3.62 -7.62
CA ALA A 22 -18.06 -2.47 -6.73
C ALA A 22 -16.64 -2.18 -6.22
N ALA A 23 -15.89 -3.22 -5.80
CA ALA A 23 -14.50 -3.09 -5.36
C ALA A 23 -13.59 -2.59 -6.50
N LYS A 24 -13.79 -3.11 -7.71
CA LYS A 24 -13.05 -2.67 -8.92
C LYS A 24 -13.35 -1.21 -9.28
N ALA A 25 -14.61 -0.79 -9.19
CA ALA A 25 -15.01 0.60 -9.42
C ALA A 25 -14.38 1.54 -8.37
N GLN A 26 -14.39 1.15 -7.10
CA GLN A 26 -13.75 1.90 -6.02
C GLN A 26 -12.24 2.00 -6.22
N ALA A 27 -11.57 0.89 -6.57
CA ALA A 27 -10.13 0.88 -6.88
C ALA A 27 -9.79 1.85 -8.01
N THR A 28 -10.58 1.82 -9.09
CA THR A 28 -10.40 2.70 -10.25
C THR A 28 -10.55 4.17 -9.86
N ARG A 29 -11.59 4.51 -9.10
CA ARG A 29 -11.81 5.87 -8.59
C ARG A 29 -10.64 6.35 -7.73
N SER A 30 -10.19 5.53 -6.78
CA SER A 30 -9.06 5.86 -5.90
C SER A 30 -7.76 6.07 -6.68
N ARG A 31 -7.48 5.25 -7.70
CA ARG A 31 -6.33 5.43 -8.60
C ARG A 31 -6.40 6.75 -9.36
N ILE A 32 -7.56 7.10 -9.92
CA ILE A 32 -7.74 8.36 -10.63
C ILE A 32 -7.48 9.55 -9.70
N ILE A 33 -8.07 9.54 -8.50
CA ILE A 33 -7.86 10.62 -7.53
C ILE A 33 -6.38 10.71 -7.13
N ALA A 34 -5.72 9.58 -6.87
CA ALA A 34 -4.30 9.53 -6.57
C ALA A 34 -3.45 10.15 -7.70
N LEU A 35 -3.70 9.75 -8.95
CA LEU A 35 -3.01 10.30 -10.13
C LEU A 35 -3.24 11.81 -10.28
N VAL A 36 -4.44 12.30 -10.02
CA VAL A 36 -4.74 13.74 -10.03
C VAL A 36 -3.97 14.48 -8.94
N LEU A 37 -3.97 13.97 -7.71
CA LEU A 37 -3.22 14.60 -6.61
C LEU A 37 -1.72 14.66 -6.91
N TRP A 38 -1.16 13.60 -7.48
CA TRP A 38 0.23 13.57 -7.92
C TRP A 38 0.51 14.52 -9.07
N ALA A 39 -0.38 14.61 -10.06
CA ALA A 39 -0.24 15.58 -11.14
C ALA A 39 -0.26 17.02 -10.61
N VAL A 40 -1.12 17.33 -9.64
CA VAL A 40 -1.16 18.64 -8.98
C VAL A 40 0.12 18.88 -8.18
N ALA A 41 0.64 17.87 -7.47
CA ALA A 41 1.90 17.98 -6.73
C ALA A 41 3.08 18.30 -7.67
N ILE A 42 3.18 17.60 -8.81
CA ILE A 42 4.19 17.85 -9.83
C ILE A 42 4.01 19.25 -10.45
N ALA A 43 2.77 19.68 -10.73
CA ALA A 43 2.52 21.03 -11.24
C ALA A 43 2.98 22.11 -10.26
N LEU A 44 2.72 21.94 -8.96
CA LEU A 44 3.21 22.83 -7.91
C LEU A 44 4.73 22.81 -7.82
N GLU A 45 5.37 21.65 -7.98
CA GLU A 45 6.83 21.54 -8.06
C GLU A 45 7.38 22.35 -9.25
N LEU A 46 6.78 22.22 -10.43
CA LEU A 46 7.19 22.99 -11.61
C LEU A 46 7.03 24.51 -11.39
N VAL A 47 5.95 24.95 -10.74
CA VAL A 47 5.79 26.36 -10.34
C VAL A 47 6.86 26.78 -9.34
N ALA A 48 7.20 25.93 -8.37
CA ALA A 48 8.28 26.18 -7.42
C ALA A 48 9.62 26.37 -8.16
N ILE A 49 9.93 25.50 -9.11
CA ILE A 49 11.19 25.47 -9.84
C ILE A 49 11.33 26.64 -10.82
N PHE A 50 10.31 26.86 -11.66
CA PHE A 50 10.42 27.80 -12.78
C PHE A 50 10.04 29.22 -12.41
N TRP A 51 9.16 29.42 -11.43
CA TRP A 51 8.69 30.74 -11.03
C TRP A 51 9.24 31.16 -9.67
N LEU A 52 9.10 30.30 -8.65
CA LEU A 52 9.41 30.69 -7.27
C LEU A 52 10.92 30.82 -7.03
N LEU A 53 11.69 29.81 -7.44
CA LEU A 53 13.15 29.76 -7.26
C LEU A 53 13.92 30.68 -8.23
N ARG A 54 13.24 31.38 -9.15
CA ARG A 54 13.84 32.28 -10.13
C ARG A 54 13.28 33.71 -10.04
N PRO A 55 13.60 34.47 -8.98
CA PRO A 55 13.24 35.88 -8.88
C PRO A 55 13.88 36.71 -10.00
N SER A 56 13.24 37.83 -10.36
CA SER A 56 13.81 38.77 -11.33
C SER A 56 14.99 39.51 -10.72
N PHE A 57 15.89 40.03 -11.56
CA PHE A 57 17.02 40.83 -11.11
C PHE A 57 16.59 42.04 -10.28
N ASP A 58 15.55 42.76 -10.72
CA ASP A 58 15.04 43.94 -10.02
C ASP A 58 14.54 43.59 -8.60
N GLU A 59 13.87 42.44 -8.45
CA GLU A 59 13.37 41.97 -7.15
C GLU A 59 14.52 41.54 -6.23
N LEU A 60 15.54 40.87 -6.78
CA LEU A 60 16.77 40.50 -6.05
C LEU A 60 17.53 41.74 -5.57
N ALA A 61 17.67 42.75 -6.43
CA ALA A 61 18.35 44.00 -6.10
C ALA A 61 17.61 44.76 -5.00
N ALA A 62 16.27 44.84 -5.08
CA ALA A 62 15.45 45.48 -4.06
C ALA A 62 15.45 44.73 -2.71
N SER A 63 15.54 43.40 -2.75
CA SER A 63 15.47 42.55 -1.55
C SER A 63 16.85 42.26 -0.92
N HIS A 64 17.95 42.70 -1.56
CA HIS A 64 19.32 42.34 -1.19
C HIS A 64 19.56 40.81 -1.11
N GLY A 65 18.98 40.05 -2.03
CA GLY A 65 19.07 38.57 -2.07
C GLY A 65 17.72 37.89 -2.26
N PHE A 66 17.64 36.59 -1.97
CA PHE A 66 16.40 35.83 -2.14
C PHE A 66 15.24 36.39 -1.27
N PRO A 67 14.13 36.83 -1.87
CA PRO A 67 13.04 37.50 -1.16
C PRO A 67 12.42 36.63 -0.06
N GLN A 68 12.16 37.22 1.10
CA GLN A 68 11.65 36.49 2.27
C GLN A 68 10.26 35.87 2.03
N TRP A 69 9.38 36.55 1.29
CA TRP A 69 8.05 36.03 0.99
C TRP A 69 8.13 34.76 0.12
N ARG A 70 9.01 34.75 -0.90
CA ARG A 70 9.25 33.57 -1.74
C ARG A 70 9.78 32.40 -0.93
N TRP A 71 10.59 32.68 0.09
CA TRP A 71 11.16 31.66 0.96
C TRP A 71 10.10 30.98 1.82
N TRP A 72 9.18 31.75 2.41
CA TRP A 72 8.03 31.18 3.12
C TRP A 72 7.09 30.43 2.18
N THR A 73 6.84 30.95 0.97
CA THR A 73 6.06 30.24 -0.05
C THR A 73 6.72 28.90 -0.42
N LEU A 74 8.04 28.84 -0.49
CA LEU A 74 8.76 27.59 -0.81
C LEU A 74 8.55 26.53 0.27
N LEU A 75 8.65 26.91 1.55
CA LEU A 75 8.34 25.99 2.65
C LEU A 75 6.87 25.53 2.61
N GLY A 76 5.95 26.45 2.27
CA GLY A 76 4.55 26.12 2.04
C GLY A 76 4.36 25.11 0.91
N PHE A 77 5.04 25.30 -0.22
CA PHE A 77 5.01 24.36 -1.35
C PHE A 77 5.57 23.00 -0.98
N ILE A 78 6.71 22.93 -0.29
CA ILE A 78 7.29 21.67 0.20
C ILE A 78 6.26 20.90 1.05
N ALA A 79 5.61 21.58 1.99
CA ALA A 79 4.60 20.96 2.86
C ALA A 79 3.36 20.48 2.08
N VAL A 80 2.83 21.30 1.17
CA VAL A 80 1.64 20.97 0.37
C VAL A 80 1.92 19.84 -0.61
N ILE A 81 3.05 19.88 -1.34
CA ILE A 81 3.47 18.83 -2.26
C ILE A 81 3.61 17.50 -1.49
N GLY A 82 4.21 17.54 -0.30
CA GLY A 82 4.38 16.37 0.56
C GLY A 82 3.05 15.75 0.98
N LEU A 83 2.12 16.59 1.43
CA LEU A 83 0.78 16.17 1.82
C LEU A 83 0.03 15.53 0.63
N LEU A 84 0.05 16.16 -0.54
CA LEU A 84 -0.58 15.63 -1.75
C LEU A 84 0.04 14.29 -2.18
N ALA A 85 1.37 14.19 -2.14
CA ALA A 85 2.09 12.96 -2.47
C ALA A 85 1.74 11.81 -1.52
N ILE A 86 1.68 12.08 -0.21
CA ILE A 86 1.30 11.10 0.81
C ILE A 86 -0.15 10.66 0.64
N ILE A 87 -1.10 11.59 0.53
CA ILE A 87 -2.53 11.27 0.37
C ILE A 87 -2.75 10.47 -0.91
N GLY A 88 -2.15 10.89 -2.03
CA GLY A 88 -2.21 10.14 -3.28
C GLY A 88 -1.68 8.72 -3.12
N SER A 89 -0.59 8.54 -2.38
CA SER A 89 -0.02 7.21 -2.12
C SER A 89 -0.91 6.34 -1.23
N GLN A 90 -1.57 6.90 -0.21
CA GLN A 90 -2.51 6.14 0.61
C GLN A 90 -3.74 5.69 -0.20
N LEU A 91 -4.26 6.55 -1.08
CA LEU A 91 -5.35 6.21 -1.99
C LEU A 91 -4.94 5.13 -2.99
N TRP A 92 -3.72 5.21 -3.52
CA TRP A 92 -3.16 4.19 -4.40
C TRP A 92 -3.04 2.83 -3.69
N LYS A 93 -2.51 2.80 -2.46
CA LYS A 93 -2.45 1.59 -1.64
C LYS A 93 -3.83 1.02 -1.33
N SER A 94 -4.79 1.86 -0.97
CA SER A 94 -6.18 1.44 -0.78
C SER A 94 -6.75 0.81 -2.05
N ALA A 95 -6.51 1.40 -3.23
CA ALA A 95 -6.94 0.83 -4.49
C ALA A 95 -6.33 -0.55 -4.76
N ASN A 96 -5.05 -0.74 -4.41
CA ASN A 96 -4.36 -2.01 -4.57
C ASN A 96 -4.93 -3.12 -3.69
N ARG A 97 -5.52 -2.79 -2.53
CA ARG A 97 -6.20 -3.79 -1.68
C ARG A 97 -7.53 -4.25 -2.29
N HIS A 98 -8.22 -3.37 -3.02
CA HIS A 98 -9.47 -3.71 -3.69
C HIS A 98 -9.28 -4.41 -5.05
N ASP A 99 -8.17 -4.15 -5.73
CA ASP A 99 -7.81 -4.76 -7.02
C ASP A 99 -6.30 -5.06 -7.06
N PRO A 100 -5.86 -6.11 -6.33
CA PRO A 100 -4.45 -6.47 -6.23
C PRO A 100 -3.91 -7.06 -7.54
N ALA A 101 -2.62 -6.87 -7.77
CA ALA A 101 -1.90 -7.54 -8.86
C ALA A 101 -1.57 -8.99 -8.49
N SER A 102 -1.44 -9.83 -9.51
CA SER A 102 -0.91 -11.19 -9.38
C SER A 102 0.61 -11.17 -9.22
N ARG A 103 1.16 -12.06 -8.38
CA ARG A 103 2.61 -12.27 -8.28
C ARG A 103 3.21 -12.91 -9.52
N ASN A 104 2.40 -13.55 -10.35
CA ASN A 104 2.84 -14.09 -11.65
C ASN A 104 3.13 -12.97 -12.67
N GLU A 105 2.69 -11.73 -12.40
CA GLU A 105 3.02 -10.53 -13.19
C GLU A 105 3.98 -9.61 -12.41
N PRO A 106 5.27 -9.99 -12.23
CA PRO A 106 6.17 -9.33 -11.29
C PRO A 106 6.39 -7.84 -11.57
N VAL A 107 6.43 -7.44 -12.85
CA VAL A 107 6.58 -6.03 -13.24
C VAL A 107 5.38 -5.21 -12.80
N ARG A 108 4.16 -5.69 -13.08
CA ARG A 108 2.93 -5.01 -12.68
C ARG A 108 2.79 -4.99 -11.16
N PHE A 109 3.07 -6.10 -10.50
CA PHE A 109 3.07 -6.22 -9.05
C PHE A 109 4.05 -5.22 -8.41
N PHE A 110 5.26 -5.10 -8.95
CA PHE A 110 6.26 -4.15 -8.47
C PHE A 110 5.81 -2.70 -8.65
N ILE A 111 5.44 -2.31 -9.88
CA ILE A 111 5.04 -0.93 -10.18
C ILE A 111 3.84 -0.56 -9.33
N GLN A 112 2.81 -1.41 -9.29
CA GLN A 112 1.59 -1.13 -8.54
C GLN A 112 1.87 -0.89 -7.05
N ASN A 113 2.79 -1.64 -6.44
CA ASN A 113 3.07 -1.53 -4.99
C ASN A 113 4.14 -0.51 -4.62
N GLN A 114 4.94 -0.02 -5.57
CA GLN A 114 6.02 0.94 -5.33
C GLN A 114 5.80 2.31 -5.98
N LEU A 115 4.74 2.48 -6.80
CA LEU A 115 4.52 3.71 -7.57
C LEU A 115 4.48 4.96 -6.69
N GLY A 116 3.82 4.92 -5.53
CA GLY A 116 3.75 6.08 -4.63
C GLY A 116 5.12 6.58 -4.17
N ALA A 117 6.04 5.66 -3.88
CA ALA A 117 7.41 5.99 -3.50
C ALA A 117 8.20 6.61 -4.66
N PHE A 118 8.06 6.07 -5.89
CA PHE A 118 8.71 6.64 -7.07
C PHE A 118 8.21 8.03 -7.40
N ILE A 119 6.90 8.26 -7.34
CA ILE A 119 6.31 9.58 -7.58
C ILE A 119 6.76 10.58 -6.53
N ALA A 120 6.84 10.18 -5.25
CA ALA A 120 7.38 11.04 -4.20
C ALA A 120 8.85 11.44 -4.46
N LEU A 121 9.69 10.49 -4.92
CA LEU A 121 11.08 10.81 -5.28
C LEU A 121 11.15 11.79 -6.46
N LEU A 122 10.34 11.56 -7.50
CA LEU A 122 10.26 12.45 -8.66
C LEU A 122 9.82 13.86 -8.28
N ALA A 123 8.89 14.00 -7.34
CA ALA A 123 8.33 15.29 -6.92
C ALA A 123 9.24 16.14 -6.02
N PHE A 124 10.26 15.52 -5.40
CA PHE A 124 11.12 16.20 -4.43
C PHE A 124 12.58 16.29 -4.86
N LEU A 125 13.10 15.29 -5.56
CA LEU A 125 14.53 15.23 -5.88
C LEU A 125 14.99 16.44 -6.74
N PRO A 126 14.30 16.83 -7.83
CA PRO A 126 14.68 18.01 -8.61
C PRO A 126 14.62 19.30 -7.80
N LEU A 127 13.54 19.49 -7.03
CA LEU A 127 13.36 20.66 -6.17
C LEU A 127 14.48 20.78 -5.12
N ILE A 128 14.82 19.70 -4.42
CA ILE A 128 15.88 19.68 -3.40
C ILE A 128 17.23 20.04 -4.01
N ILE A 129 17.58 19.45 -5.16
CA ILE A 129 18.83 19.76 -5.89
C ILE A 129 18.88 21.25 -6.24
N LEU A 130 17.77 21.80 -6.73
CA LEU A 130 17.70 23.21 -7.10
C LEU A 130 17.79 24.15 -5.89
N ILE A 131 17.26 23.78 -4.73
CA ILE A 131 17.41 24.56 -3.50
C ILE A 131 18.89 24.69 -3.14
N PHE A 132 19.64 23.59 -3.10
CA PHE A 132 21.05 23.62 -2.72
C PHE A 132 21.94 24.34 -3.76
N THR A 133 21.58 24.26 -5.04
CA THR A 133 22.34 24.88 -6.14
C THR A 133 21.92 26.32 -6.45
N ASN A 134 20.85 26.84 -5.85
CA ASN A 134 20.34 28.20 -6.07
C ASN A 134 21.38 29.25 -5.65
N LYS A 135 21.76 30.20 -6.51
CA LYS A 135 22.81 31.19 -6.16
C LYS A 135 22.30 32.38 -5.36
N ASP A 136 21.00 32.61 -5.38
CA ASP A 136 20.37 33.80 -4.80
C ASP A 136 20.03 33.62 -3.32
N MET A 137 19.94 32.36 -2.87
CA MET A 137 19.72 31.99 -1.47
C MET A 137 21.01 31.99 -0.66
N ASN A 138 20.93 32.47 0.59
CA ASN A 138 22.03 32.34 1.55
C ASN A 138 22.12 30.91 2.15
N GLN A 139 23.20 30.62 2.88
CA GLN A 139 23.46 29.29 3.44
C GLN A 139 22.36 28.81 4.41
N GLN A 140 21.82 29.71 5.24
CA GLN A 140 20.76 29.38 6.19
C GLN A 140 19.45 29.03 5.48
N GLN A 141 19.06 29.81 4.47
CA GLN A 141 17.86 29.58 3.67
C GLN A 141 17.90 28.22 2.97
N LYS A 142 19.04 27.89 2.34
CA LYS A 142 19.27 26.58 1.70
C LYS A 142 19.24 25.45 2.70
N GLY A 143 19.94 25.62 3.84
CA GLY A 143 20.01 24.61 4.88
C GLY A 143 18.63 24.23 5.40
N ILE A 144 17.80 25.23 5.72
CA ILE A 144 16.45 24.99 6.23
C ILE A 144 15.52 24.41 5.16
N ALA A 145 15.43 25.04 3.98
CA ALA A 145 14.51 24.58 2.94
C ALA A 145 14.91 23.21 2.38
N GLY A 146 16.21 22.97 2.18
CA GLY A 146 16.74 21.70 1.74
C GLY A 146 16.51 20.58 2.76
N ALA A 147 16.76 20.85 4.05
CA ALA A 147 16.48 19.90 5.12
C ALA A 147 14.98 19.57 5.23
N ALA A 148 14.12 20.60 5.17
CA ALA A 148 12.66 20.40 5.16
C ALA A 148 12.23 19.54 3.97
N GLY A 149 12.72 19.83 2.77
CA GLY A 149 12.48 19.03 1.57
C GLY A 149 12.90 17.57 1.74
N ILE A 150 14.10 17.30 2.28
CA ILE A 150 14.58 15.94 2.53
C ILE A 150 13.69 15.20 3.53
N VAL A 151 13.34 15.82 4.66
CA VAL A 151 12.49 15.19 5.69
C VAL A 151 11.13 14.82 5.11
N VAL A 152 10.50 15.75 4.39
CA VAL A 152 9.20 15.50 3.76
C VAL A 152 9.31 14.43 2.68
N ALA A 153 10.35 14.46 1.85
CA ALA A 153 10.59 13.45 0.82
C ALA A 153 10.74 12.04 1.41
N LEU A 154 11.56 11.89 2.46
CA LEU A 154 11.75 10.61 3.14
C LEU A 154 10.44 10.10 3.76
N ALA A 155 9.66 10.97 4.39
CA ALA A 155 8.35 10.61 4.92
C ALA A 155 7.39 10.18 3.81
N ALA A 156 7.33 10.92 2.70
CA ALA A 156 6.48 10.61 1.56
C ALA A 156 6.87 9.28 0.89
N VAL A 157 8.16 9.02 0.71
CA VAL A 157 8.68 7.75 0.20
C VAL A 157 8.31 6.60 1.14
N ALA A 158 8.63 6.70 2.43
CA ALA A 158 8.35 5.65 3.40
C ALA A 158 6.86 5.30 3.50
N LEU A 159 5.98 6.32 3.48
CA LEU A 159 4.53 6.14 3.51
C LEU A 159 3.97 5.65 2.16
N GLY A 160 4.69 5.90 1.07
CA GLY A 160 4.32 5.50 -0.29
C GLY A 160 4.66 4.05 -0.64
N ILE A 161 5.57 3.42 0.09
CA ILE A 161 5.90 2.00 -0.06
C ILE A 161 4.78 1.14 0.51
N ASP A 162 4.35 0.12 -0.24
CA ASP A 162 3.56 -0.99 0.31
C ASP A 162 4.47 -2.15 0.74
N PHE A 163 4.75 -2.24 2.03
CA PHE A 163 5.62 -3.28 2.61
C PHE A 163 4.94 -4.64 2.73
N LYS A 164 3.61 -4.67 2.72
CA LYS A 164 2.82 -5.91 2.82
C LYS A 164 1.77 -5.92 1.70
N PRO A 165 2.22 -6.00 0.44
CA PRO A 165 1.33 -5.89 -0.70
C PRO A 165 0.45 -7.14 -0.80
N LEU A 166 -0.87 -6.93 -0.84
CA LEU A 166 -1.85 -7.98 -1.10
C LEU A 166 -1.68 -8.48 -2.55
N SER A 167 -1.68 -9.80 -2.74
CA SER A 167 -1.72 -10.41 -4.07
C SER A 167 -3.01 -11.19 -4.31
N GLN A 168 -3.30 -11.43 -5.58
CA GLN A 168 -4.44 -12.27 -5.99
C GLN A 168 -4.33 -13.69 -5.44
N GLU A 169 -3.12 -14.25 -5.44
CA GLU A 169 -2.85 -15.59 -4.92
C GLU A 169 -3.15 -15.67 -3.43
N GLN A 170 -2.74 -14.66 -2.65
CA GLN A 170 -3.06 -14.61 -1.22
C GLN A 170 -4.57 -14.61 -0.99
N ALA A 171 -5.32 -13.77 -1.72
CA ALA A 171 -6.76 -13.68 -1.55
C ALA A 171 -7.49 -15.01 -1.88
N VAL A 172 -7.03 -15.72 -2.92
CA VAL A 172 -7.58 -17.03 -3.29
C VAL A 172 -7.21 -18.10 -2.28
N VAL A 173 -5.93 -18.20 -1.91
CA VAL A 173 -5.43 -19.20 -0.96
C VAL A 173 -6.17 -19.08 0.36
N GLU A 174 -6.27 -17.87 0.91
CA GLU A 174 -6.89 -17.70 2.21
C GLU A 174 -8.42 -17.93 2.17
N SER A 175 -9.11 -17.54 1.09
CA SER A 175 -10.54 -17.87 0.88
C SER A 175 -10.77 -19.38 0.82
N GLN A 176 -9.88 -20.12 0.15
CA GLN A 176 -9.93 -21.57 0.10
C GLN A 176 -9.68 -22.21 1.47
N VAL A 177 -8.68 -21.74 2.22
CA VAL A 177 -8.40 -22.24 3.57
C VAL A 177 -9.59 -22.01 4.49
N VAL A 178 -10.16 -20.81 4.49
CA VAL A 178 -11.35 -20.50 5.29
C VAL A 178 -12.51 -21.43 4.91
N THR A 179 -12.81 -21.56 3.62
CA THR A 179 -13.88 -22.45 3.13
C THR A 179 -13.66 -23.91 3.55
N GLN A 180 -12.41 -24.38 3.53
CA GLN A 180 -12.07 -25.75 3.95
C GLN A 180 -12.22 -25.98 5.46
N LEU A 181 -11.89 -24.97 6.27
CA LEU A 181 -11.93 -25.08 7.74
C LEU A 181 -13.32 -24.82 8.33
N VAL A 182 -14.07 -23.87 7.75
CA VAL A 182 -15.35 -23.39 8.28
C VAL A 182 -16.54 -23.96 7.49
N GLY A 183 -16.33 -24.35 6.22
CA GLY A 183 -17.37 -24.83 5.30
C GLY A 183 -17.94 -23.74 4.38
N GLU A 184 -17.66 -22.47 4.67
CA GLU A 184 -18.00 -21.30 3.86
C GLU A 184 -16.91 -20.22 3.98
N ASP A 185 -16.78 -19.35 2.98
CA ASP A 185 -15.85 -18.20 3.03
C ASP A 185 -16.44 -17.09 3.91
N HIS A 186 -16.37 -17.30 5.23
CA HIS A 186 -16.87 -16.36 6.22
C HIS A 186 -15.89 -16.23 7.38
N VAL A 187 -15.48 -15.00 7.68
CA VAL A 187 -14.55 -14.67 8.76
C VAL A 187 -15.04 -13.45 9.54
N TRP A 188 -14.45 -13.26 10.72
CA TRP A 188 -14.75 -12.19 11.66
C TRP A 188 -13.50 -11.35 11.92
N TRP A 189 -13.65 -10.03 12.02
CA TRP A 189 -12.54 -9.15 12.35
C TRP A 189 -13.00 -7.90 13.09
N SER A 190 -12.10 -7.36 13.90
CA SER A 190 -12.29 -6.07 14.54
C SER A 190 -11.65 -4.95 13.71
N ALA A 191 -12.19 -3.74 13.77
CA ALA A 191 -11.59 -2.60 13.07
C ALA A 191 -10.12 -2.35 13.49
N GLY A 192 -9.79 -2.52 14.78
CA GLY A 192 -8.43 -2.33 15.30
C GLY A 192 -7.47 -3.51 15.13
N GLY A 193 -7.96 -4.70 14.77
CA GLY A 193 -7.13 -5.92 14.63
C GLY A 193 -6.35 -5.97 13.31
N ASN A 194 -5.27 -6.76 13.26
CA ASN A 194 -4.49 -6.98 12.03
C ASN A 194 -4.85 -8.28 11.30
N VAL A 195 -5.49 -9.22 11.98
CA VAL A 195 -5.84 -10.54 11.44
C VAL A 195 -7.36 -10.72 11.47
N VAL A 196 -7.82 -11.75 10.76
CA VAL A 196 -9.21 -12.22 10.81
C VAL A 196 -9.27 -13.55 11.55
N HIS A 197 -10.48 -13.87 12.00
CA HIS A 197 -10.78 -15.03 12.83
C HIS A 197 -11.85 -15.90 12.18
N LEU A 198 -11.76 -17.21 12.39
CA LEU A 198 -12.68 -18.17 11.79
C LEU A 198 -14.09 -18.17 12.43
N CYS A 199 -14.23 -17.61 13.64
CA CYS A 199 -15.53 -17.47 14.30
C CYS A 199 -15.61 -16.19 15.16
N GLU A 200 -16.82 -15.72 15.43
CA GLU A 200 -17.09 -14.58 16.30
C GLU A 200 -16.57 -14.80 17.73
N GLY A 201 -16.65 -16.06 18.20
CA GLY A 201 -16.29 -16.46 19.56
C GLY A 201 -14.79 -16.51 19.85
N ALA A 202 -13.91 -16.19 18.89
CA ALA A 202 -12.47 -16.19 19.10
C ALA A 202 -12.07 -15.24 20.25
N SER A 203 -11.16 -15.67 21.12
CA SER A 203 -10.78 -14.93 22.35
C SER A 203 -10.25 -13.52 22.07
N ASP A 204 -9.62 -13.33 20.91
CA ASP A 204 -9.07 -12.06 20.47
C ASP A 204 -10.17 -11.06 20.04
N LEU A 205 -11.35 -11.56 19.66
CA LEU A 205 -12.53 -10.74 19.34
C LEU A 205 -13.39 -10.42 20.56
N GLN A 206 -13.46 -11.33 21.55
CA GLN A 206 -14.24 -11.12 22.76
C GLN A 206 -13.82 -9.87 23.54
N ASN A 207 -12.53 -9.51 23.48
CA ASN A 207 -11.98 -8.33 24.15
C ASN A 207 -11.88 -7.10 23.23
N ALA A 208 -12.40 -7.18 22.00
CA ALA A 208 -12.31 -6.08 21.04
C ALA A 208 -13.20 -4.91 21.49
N LYS A 209 -12.57 -3.74 21.68
CA LYS A 209 -13.27 -2.49 22.02
C LYS A 209 -13.80 -1.74 20.79
N THR A 210 -13.61 -2.31 19.61
CA THR A 210 -13.92 -1.69 18.31
C THR A 210 -14.98 -2.48 17.59
N GLN A 211 -15.70 -1.85 16.65
CA GLN A 211 -16.73 -2.49 15.86
C GLN A 211 -16.22 -3.79 15.23
N LEU A 212 -17.02 -4.84 15.40
CA LEU A 212 -16.85 -6.14 14.77
C LEU A 212 -17.53 -6.12 13.40
N SER A 213 -16.84 -6.69 12.42
CA SER A 213 -17.30 -6.90 11.06
C SER A 213 -17.15 -8.38 10.72
N ASN A 214 -17.98 -8.85 9.81
CA ASN A 214 -17.92 -10.20 9.26
C ASN A 214 -18.21 -10.19 7.77
N GLY A 215 -17.88 -11.30 7.11
CA GLY A 215 -18.06 -11.48 5.68
C GLY A 215 -16.93 -12.32 5.07
N PRO A 216 -16.85 -12.36 3.73
CA PRO A 216 -15.77 -13.06 3.04
C PRO A 216 -14.39 -12.51 3.40
N ILE A 217 -13.39 -13.37 3.40
CA ILE A 217 -12.03 -12.93 3.75
C ILE A 217 -11.49 -11.86 2.81
N ALA A 218 -11.91 -11.89 1.54
CA ALA A 218 -11.55 -10.88 0.55
C ALA A 218 -11.93 -9.45 1.00
N ASP A 219 -13.06 -9.28 1.69
CA ASP A 219 -13.50 -7.97 2.18
C ASP A 219 -12.63 -7.49 3.34
N ALA A 220 -12.23 -8.41 4.22
CA ALA A 220 -11.32 -8.11 5.31
C ALA A 220 -9.91 -7.75 4.79
N LEU A 221 -9.39 -8.49 3.81
CA LEU A 221 -8.12 -8.20 3.13
C LEU A 221 -8.18 -6.83 2.43
N ALA A 222 -9.31 -6.50 1.79
CA ALA A 222 -9.52 -5.20 1.17
C ALA A 222 -9.52 -4.04 2.19
N GLN A 223 -10.03 -4.27 3.41
CA GLN A 223 -9.96 -3.34 4.55
C GLN A 223 -8.58 -3.31 5.22
N GLY A 224 -7.66 -4.13 4.74
CA GLY A 224 -6.26 -4.12 5.11
C GLY A 224 -5.86 -5.03 6.25
N LYS A 225 -6.69 -6.02 6.55
CA LYS A 225 -6.26 -7.18 7.35
C LYS A 225 -5.17 -7.95 6.60
N GLN A 226 -4.28 -8.56 7.36
CA GLN A 226 -3.17 -9.36 6.83
C GLN A 226 -3.61 -10.75 6.41
N GLY A 227 -4.79 -11.18 6.86
CA GLY A 227 -5.38 -12.49 6.58
C GLY A 227 -5.77 -13.24 7.86
N ILE A 228 -6.05 -14.54 7.75
CA ILE A 228 -6.36 -15.42 8.89
C ILE A 228 -5.25 -15.41 9.95
N THR A 229 -5.62 -15.60 11.21
CA THR A 229 -4.62 -15.84 12.26
C THR A 229 -3.77 -17.07 11.94
N LEU A 230 -2.50 -17.01 12.35
CA LEU A 230 -1.56 -18.13 12.21
C LEU A 230 -1.51 -19.00 13.47
N LYS A 231 -2.49 -18.84 14.36
CA LYS A 231 -2.72 -19.69 15.55
C LYS A 231 -3.96 -20.55 15.29
N LEU A 232 -3.96 -21.27 14.17
CA LEU A 232 -5.16 -21.97 13.73
C LEU A 232 -5.52 -23.11 14.69
N ASP A 233 -4.54 -23.73 15.34
CA ASP A 233 -4.75 -24.79 16.33
C ASP A 233 -5.66 -24.35 17.48
N THR A 234 -5.34 -23.20 18.07
CA THR A 234 -6.01 -22.59 19.20
C THR A 234 -7.37 -22.06 18.76
N GLU A 235 -7.43 -21.44 17.59
CA GLU A 235 -8.67 -20.89 17.07
C GLU A 235 -9.68 -21.97 16.69
N LEU A 236 -9.26 -23.04 16.00
CA LEU A 236 -10.14 -24.17 15.66
C LEU A 236 -10.72 -24.79 16.94
N ALA A 237 -9.92 -24.94 17.99
CA ALA A 237 -10.38 -25.43 19.28
C ALA A 237 -11.41 -24.48 19.94
N GLN A 238 -11.18 -23.17 19.90
CA GLN A 238 -12.11 -22.16 20.42
C GLN A 238 -13.43 -22.12 19.64
N CYS A 239 -13.35 -22.30 18.32
CA CYS A 239 -14.49 -22.27 17.42
C CYS A 239 -15.24 -23.61 17.35
N GLY A 240 -14.75 -24.66 18.02
CA GLY A 240 -15.34 -26.00 17.96
C GLY A 240 -15.22 -26.67 16.58
N LEU A 241 -14.24 -26.26 15.78
CA LEU A 241 -14.00 -26.75 14.44
C LEU A 241 -13.01 -27.94 14.45
N PRO A 242 -13.15 -28.88 13.50
CA PRO A 242 -12.25 -30.03 13.41
C PRO A 242 -10.82 -29.58 13.07
N VAL A 243 -9.83 -30.14 13.76
CA VAL A 243 -8.42 -29.86 13.48
C VAL A 243 -7.91 -30.82 12.41
N PRO A 244 -7.49 -30.34 11.23
CA PRO A 244 -6.97 -31.18 10.18
C PRO A 244 -5.57 -31.72 10.54
N ALA A 245 -5.25 -32.93 10.07
CA ALA A 245 -3.95 -33.56 10.35
C ALA A 245 -2.76 -32.80 9.72
N ASN A 246 -3.00 -32.08 8.62
CA ASN A 246 -2.01 -31.30 7.88
C ASN A 246 -2.04 -29.79 8.25
N LEU A 247 -2.43 -29.44 9.47
CA LEU A 247 -2.57 -28.03 9.88
C LEU A 247 -1.29 -27.21 9.69
N ALA A 248 -0.13 -27.76 10.05
CA ALA A 248 1.15 -27.08 9.89
C ALA A 248 1.45 -26.76 8.42
N ASP A 249 1.08 -27.66 7.50
CA ASP A 249 1.25 -27.44 6.06
C ASP A 249 0.30 -26.32 5.57
N ILE A 250 -0.93 -26.25 6.11
CA ILE A 250 -1.89 -25.17 5.81
C ILE A 250 -1.33 -23.83 6.25
N GLU A 251 -0.81 -23.72 7.49
CA GLU A 251 -0.21 -22.49 8.00
C GLU A 251 1.00 -22.06 7.15
N GLN A 252 1.86 -23.01 6.78
CA GLN A 252 3.01 -22.75 5.94
C GLN A 252 2.61 -22.30 4.53
N TRP A 253 1.55 -22.88 3.97
CA TRP A 253 1.01 -22.50 2.68
C TRP A 253 0.46 -21.06 2.70
N VAL A 254 -0.28 -20.69 3.76
CA VAL A 254 -0.78 -19.33 3.97
C VAL A 254 0.37 -18.32 4.09
N ARG A 255 1.40 -18.62 4.87
CA ARG A 255 2.62 -17.79 4.96
C ARG A 255 3.28 -17.60 3.60
N THR A 256 3.40 -18.67 2.82
CA THR A 256 4.00 -18.63 1.49
C THR A 256 3.17 -17.75 0.54
N ALA A 257 1.84 -17.86 0.58
CA ALA A 257 0.94 -17.01 -0.20
C ALA A 257 1.06 -15.53 0.18
N ARG A 258 1.25 -15.22 1.46
CA ARG A 258 1.60 -13.88 1.97
C ARG A 258 3.00 -13.42 1.59
N GLY A 259 3.87 -14.31 1.13
CA GLY A 259 5.28 -14.01 0.84
C GLY A 259 6.12 -13.87 2.11
N GLU A 260 5.65 -14.42 3.22
CA GLU A 260 6.41 -14.57 4.45
C GLU A 260 7.35 -15.78 4.32
N GLN A 261 8.55 -15.68 4.90
CA GLN A 261 9.47 -16.81 4.99
C GLN A 261 8.91 -17.90 5.94
N PRO A 262 9.34 -19.17 5.79
CA PRO A 262 8.97 -20.24 6.72
C PRO A 262 9.34 -19.84 8.15
N ALA A 263 8.51 -20.24 9.12
CA ALA A 263 8.91 -20.14 10.52
C ALA A 263 10.15 -21.04 10.72
N ALA A 264 11.24 -20.44 11.22
CA ALA A 264 12.49 -21.13 11.54
C ALA A 264 12.36 -21.98 12.81
#